data_AF-A0AAV0MMG3-F1
#
_entry.id   AF-A0AAV0MMG3-F1
#
_cell.length_a   1.000
_cell.length_b   1.000
_cell.length_c   1.000
_cell.angle_alpha   90.00
_cell.angle_beta   90.00
_cell.angle_gamma   90.00
#
_symmetry.space_group_name_H-M   'P 1'
#
loop_
_entity.id
_entity.type
_entity.pdbx_description
1 polymer ?
#
loop_
_entity_poly.entity_id
_entity_poly.type
_entity_poly.pdbx_seq_one_letter_code
_entity_poly.pdbx_strand_id
1 'polypeptide(L)' 'MEWNEELQSFTYPCPCGDLFQITKEDLRLGEEIARCPSCSLYITVIYNPEDFNEDKSKGKKKGNAIQQAQQPVSVA' A
#
# COMPACT_ATOMS: atom_id res chain seq x y z
N MET A 1 1.41 5.68 0.53
CA MET A 1 1.98 4.35 0.76
C MET A 1 3.48 4.48 0.67
N GLU A 2 4.19 3.94 1.66
CA GLU A 2 5.65 3.92 1.71
C GLU A 2 6.15 2.51 1.41
N TRP A 3 7.24 2.39 0.66
CA TRP A 3 7.86 1.10 0.40
C TRP A 3 8.90 0.82 1.47
N ASN A 4 8.77 -0.33 2.14
CA ASN A 4 9.77 -0.82 3.08
C ASN A 4 10.61 -1.92 2.40
N GLU A 5 11.87 -1.62 2.12
CA GLU A 5 12.80 -2.55 1.45
C GLU A 5 13.15 -3.77 2.32
N GLU A 6 13.20 -3.60 3.64
CA GLU A 6 13.52 -4.68 4.59
C GLU A 6 12.38 -5.71 4.67
N LEU A 7 11.14 -5.22 4.65
CA LEU A 7 9.94 -6.06 4.74
C LEU A 7 9.34 -6.42 3.38
N GLN A 8 9.91 -5.91 2.28
CA GLN A 8 9.40 -6.03 0.91
C GLN A 8 7.88 -5.78 0.78
N SER A 9 7.41 -4.78 1.52
CA SER A 9 5.98 -4.48 1.65
C SER A 9 5.71 -2.98 1.61
N PHE A 10 4.52 -2.65 1.10
CA PHE A 10 3.97 -1.31 1.16
C PHE A 10 3.26 -1.10 2.48
N THR A 11 3.61 -0.01 3.16
CA THR A 11 3.04 0.37 4.45
C THR A 11 2.18 1.63 4.34
N TYR A 12 1.14 1.70 5.18
CA TYR A 12 0.25 2.86 5.29
C TYR A 12 -0.21 3.06 6.73
N PRO A 13 -0.26 4.29 7.26
CA PRO A 13 -0.63 4.53 8.66
C PRO A 13 -2.07 4.09 8.95
N CYS A 14 -2.24 3.33 10.03
CA CYS A 14 -3.54 2.90 10.53
C CYS A 14 -4.00 3.81 11.69
N PRO A 15 -5.29 4.17 11.78
CA PRO A 15 -5.82 4.95 12.90
C PRO A 15 -5.67 4.30 14.28
N CYS A 16 -5.32 3.01 14.38
CA CYS A 16 -5.05 2.36 15.67
C CYS A 16 -3.65 2.63 16.24
N GLY A 17 -2.75 3.24 15.45
CA GLY A 17 -1.35 3.51 15.82
C GLY A 17 -0.33 2.57 15.16
N ASP A 18 -0.78 1.54 14.44
CA ASP A 18 0.09 0.63 13.67
C ASP A 18 0.09 0.98 12.18
N LEU A 19 0.71 0.12 11.37
CA LEU A 19 0.80 0.26 9.92
C LEU A 19 0.03 -0.88 9.25
N PHE A 20 -0.82 -0.54 8.29
CA PHE A 20 -1.26 -1.49 7.27
C PHE A 20 -0.06 -1.92 6.44
N GLN A 21 0.03 -3.21 6.11
CA GLN A 21 1.10 -3.77 5.29
C GLN A 21 0.54 -4.69 4.20
N ILE A 22 1.16 -4.65 3.02
CA ILE A 22 0.89 -5.57 1.90
C ILE A 22 2.19 -5.86 1.14
N THR A 23 2.47 -7.12 0.81
CA THR A 23 3.71 -7.47 0.11
C THR A 23 3.59 -7.19 -1.38
N LYS A 24 4.73 -6.96 -2.03
CA LYS A 24 4.75 -6.82 -3.50
C LYS A 24 4.29 -8.10 -4.20
N GLU A 25 4.53 -9.27 -3.60
CA GLU A 25 4.09 -10.56 -4.12
C GLU A 25 2.57 -10.69 -4.10
N ASP A 26 1.92 -10.20 -3.04
CA ASP A 26 0.46 -10.14 -2.92
C ASP A 26 -0.16 -9.34 -4.08
N LEU A 27 0.36 -8.13 -4.31
CA LEU A 27 -0.07 -7.26 -5.41
C LEU A 27 0.15 -7.91 -6.79
N ARG A 28 1.21 -8.72 -6.93
CA ARG A 28 1.47 -9.50 -8.17
C ARG A 28 0.48 -10.64 -8.36
N LEU A 29 0.02 -11.25 -7.27
CA LEU A 29 -1.00 -12.30 -7.30
C LEU A 29 -2.42 -11.75 -7.52
N GLY A 30 -2.60 -10.43 -7.47
CA GLY A 30 -3.91 -9.78 -7.56
C GLY A 30 -4.56 -9.52 -6.21
N GLU A 31 -3.84 -9.71 -5.10
CA GLU A 31 -4.33 -9.40 -3.76
C GLU A 31 -4.10 -7.91 -3.47
N GLU A 32 -5.20 -7.20 -3.23
CA GLU A 32 -5.23 -5.74 -3.05
C GLU A 32 -5.56 -5.34 -1.61
N ILE A 33 -5.54 -6.29 -0.68
CA ILE A 33 -6.03 -6.10 0.69
C ILE A 33 -4.85 -5.93 1.65
N ALA A 34 -4.56 -4.67 2.01
CA ALA A 34 -3.56 -4.40 3.03
C ALA A 34 -4.13 -4.64 4.44
N ARG A 35 -3.36 -5.37 5.25
CA ARG A 35 -3.79 -5.84 6.58
C ARG A 35 -3.00 -5.14 7.68
N CYS A 36 -3.68 -4.86 8.77
CA CYS A 36 -3.09 -4.30 9.99
C CYS A 36 -2.82 -5.44 10.99
N PRO A 37 -1.63 -5.53 11.61
CA PRO A 37 -1.33 -6.61 12.57
C PRO A 37 -1.96 -6.39 13.96
N SER A 38 -2.31 -5.15 14.28
CA SER A 38 -2.85 -4.74 15.60
C SER A 38 -4.37 -4.57 15.61
N CYS A 39 -4.97 -4.50 14.42
CA CYS A 39 -6.39 -4.26 14.24
C CYS A 39 -6.95 -5.19 13.17
N SER A 40 -8.25 -5.48 13.23
CA SER A 40 -8.95 -6.31 12.24
C SER A 40 -9.46 -5.51 11.02
N LEU A 41 -8.92 -4.30 10.82
CA LEU A 41 -9.26 -3.45 9.68
C LEU A 41 -8.47 -3.88 8.44
N TYR A 42 -9.07 -3.61 7.29
CA TYR A 42 -8.51 -3.86 5.97
C TYR A 42 -8.74 -2.63 5.09
N ILE A 43 -7.77 -2.32 4.25
CA ILE A 43 -7.90 -1.27 3.22
C ILE A 43 -7.65 -1.85 1.84
N THR A 44 -8.40 -1.35 0.86
CA THR A 44 -8.21 -1.69 -0.54
C THR A 44 -7.14 -0.79 -1.15
N VAL A 45 -6.08 -1.39 -1.67
CA VAL A 45 -4.99 -0.70 -2.36
C VAL A 45 -5.37 -0.58 -3.83
N ILE A 46 -5.53 0.65 -4.31
CA ILE A 46 -5.79 0.89 -5.74
C ILE A 46 -4.44 0.93 -6.46
N TYR A 47 -4.19 -0.07 -7.30
CA TYR A 47 -2.98 -0.16 -8.11
C TYR A 47 -3.30 -0.66 -9.52
N ASN A 48 -2.36 -0.43 -10.44
CA ASN A 48 -2.43 -1.01 -11.77
C ASN A 48 -1.70 -2.35 -11.78
N PRO A 49 -2.36 -3.48 -12.10
CA PRO A 49 -1.71 -4.79 -12.13
C PRO A 49 -0.58 -4.86 -13.16
N GLU A 50 -0.63 -4.01 -14.20
CA GLU A 50 0.42 -3.89 -15.22
C GLU A 50 1.74 -3.29 -14.67
N ASP A 51 1.69 -2.55 -13.56
CA ASP A 51 2.90 -1.99 -12.91
C ASP A 51 3.71 -3.09 -12.18
N PHE A 52 3.03 -4.16 -11.77
CA PHE A 52 3.62 -5.26 -10.98
C PHE A 52 3.83 -6.54 -11.78
N ASN A 53 3.06 -6.74 -12.87
CA ASN A 53 3.29 -7.77 -13.87
C ASN A 53 4.47 -7.37 -14.76
N GLU A 54 5.68 -7.82 -14.41
CA GLU A 54 6.84 -7.74 -15.29
C GLU A 54 6.70 -8.72 -16.46
N ASP A 55 5.82 -8.41 -17.43
CA ASP A 55 6.06 -8.88 -18.80
C ASP A 55 7.19 -8.01 -19.38
N LYS A 56 8.25 -8.66 -19.86
CA LYS A 56 9.49 -8.03 -20.31
C LYS A 56 9.24 -7.01 -21.43
N SER A 57 9.01 -5.74 -21.10
CA SER A 57 9.32 -4.66 -22.03
C SER A 57 9.57 -3.34 -21.32
N LYS A 58 10.79 -2.83 -21.51
CA LYS A 58 11.27 -1.58 -20.94
C LYS A 58 10.37 -0.41 -21.34
N GLY A 59 9.94 0.36 -20.34
CA GLY A 59 9.84 1.82 -20.45
C GLY A 59 8.46 2.43 -20.27
N LYS A 60 8.20 2.95 -19.06
CA LYS A 60 7.78 4.36 -18.87
C LYS A 60 7.75 4.73 -17.39
N LYS A 61 8.50 5.78 -17.03
CA LYS A 61 8.24 6.61 -15.85
C LYS A 61 6.85 7.26 -16.00
N LYS A 62 5.92 7.01 -15.08
CA LYS A 62 4.81 7.91 -14.63
C LYS A 62 4.29 7.32 -13.30
N GLY A 63 4.72 7.74 -12.11
CA GLY A 63 4.40 9.03 -11.50
C GLY A 63 2.96 9.02 -10.98
N ASN A 64 2.77 9.03 -9.66
CA ASN A 64 1.93 10.07 -9.04
C ASN A 64 2.08 10.12 -7.52
N ALA A 65 2.51 11.29 -7.04
CA ALA A 65 2.25 11.75 -5.70
C ALA A 65 0.74 11.98 -5.57
N ILE A 66 0.04 11.12 -4.83
CA ILE A 66 -1.30 11.44 -4.34
C ILE A 66 -1.16 11.84 -2.88
N GLN A 67 -1.08 13.15 -2.73
CA GLN A 67 -1.44 13.90 -1.53
C GLN A 67 -2.83 13.44 -1.08
N GLN A 68 -3.00 13.08 0.18
CA GLN A 68 -4.27 13.14 0.92
C GLN A 68 -3.95 12.75 2.36
N ALA A 69 -3.71 13.71 3.26
CA ALA A 69 -4.67 14.64 3.86
C ALA A 69 -4.76 14.23 5.33
N GLN A 70 -4.27 15.13 6.18
CA GLN A 70 -4.40 15.05 7.64
C GLN A 70 -5.86 14.77 8.00
N GLN A 71 -6.09 13.81 8.89
CA GLN A 71 -7.32 13.77 9.67
C GLN A 71 -6.92 13.71 11.14
N PRO A 72 -6.98 14.84 11.88
CA PRO A 72 -6.89 14.79 13.32
C PRO A 72 -8.24 14.29 13.83
N VAL A 73 -8.34 13.01 14.20
CA VAL A 73 -9.48 12.58 15.02
C VAL A 73 -9.18 12.97 16.47
N SER A 74 -9.56 14.20 16.80
CA SER A 74 -9.78 14.59 18.18
C SER A 74 -10.97 13.81 18.71
N VAL A 75 -10.75 12.99 19.75
CA VAL A 75 -11.83 12.50 20.62
C VAL A 75 -11.56 13.06 22.01
N ALA A 76 -12.59 13.73 22.52
CA ALA A 76 -12.67 14.45 23.78
C ALA A 76 -12.61 13.52 25.00
#